data_AF-A0A255D7Q4-F1
#
_entry.id   AF-A0A255D7Q4-F1
#
_cell.length_a   1.000
_cell.length_b   1.000
_cell.length_c   1.000
_cell.angle_alpha   90.00
_cell.angle_beta   90.00
_cell.angle_gamma   90.00
#
_symmetry.space_group_name_H-M   'P 1'
#
loop_
_entity.id
_entity.type
_entity.pdbx_description
1 polymer ?
#
loop_
_entity_poly.entity_id
_entity_poly.type
_entity_poly.pdbx_seq_one_letter_code
_entity_poly.pdbx_strand_id
1 'polypeptide(L)'
;MTGAPTACPYCGADLDVAGTCARCGGVTTPIALTGWRPDPTARYEGRYYVAGRPSNRVRNGRTESNDPAGGQMLPAYVEVPVTRSSIRSTWLATGVTTAVIVMVGAVVAALLWSHHRPAPSPDIGYVQALETAGLMNQFTSEANAVAHGHDVCTQLEHGGPQQGLLADKIAVDTFCPQFNQGFRILESAKISGVFVLTDSMGTGAIVTDGGSCHGTDGYADIGTSTPVTVKNGKGEILTTTSLGQGTVNGANCTFSFTFSITEGQDRYVVSIGRRGDFSYSFEELQGHGVQIRLGH
;
A
#
# COMPACT_ATOMS: atom_id res chain seq x y z
N MET A 1 68.32 -44.79 0.14
CA MET A 1 66.90 -44.45 -0.07
C MET A 1 66.18 -45.77 -0.30
N THR A 2 65.21 -46.09 0.55
CA THR A 2 64.60 -47.42 0.76
C THR A 2 64.28 -48.16 -0.54
N GLY A 3 64.89 -49.33 -0.74
CA GLY A 3 64.58 -50.22 -1.87
C GLY A 3 63.11 -50.61 -1.85
N ALA A 4 62.49 -50.69 -3.03
CA ALA A 4 61.10 -51.11 -3.16
C ALA A 4 60.90 -52.48 -2.49
N PRO A 5 59.84 -52.66 -1.69
CA PRO A 5 59.60 -53.93 -1.01
C PRO A 5 59.40 -55.03 -2.05
N THR A 6 60.14 -56.14 -1.92
CA THR A 6 60.01 -57.32 -2.81
C THR A 6 58.81 -58.20 -2.46
N ALA A 7 58.22 -58.00 -1.27
CA ALA A 7 57.07 -58.75 -0.78
C ALA A 7 55.94 -57.83 -0.31
N CYS A 8 54.70 -58.28 -0.48
CA CYS A 8 53.49 -57.59 -0.08
C CYS A 8 53.44 -57.41 1.45
N PRO A 9 53.34 -56.18 1.98
CA PRO A 9 53.34 -55.93 3.42
C PRO A 9 52.09 -56.48 4.13
N TYR A 10 51.06 -56.87 3.37
CA TYR A 10 49.80 -57.36 3.91
C TYR A 10 49.74 -58.88 4.05
N CYS A 11 50.35 -59.63 3.13
CA CYS A 11 50.27 -61.10 3.12
C CYS A 11 51.60 -61.82 2.87
N GLY A 12 52.69 -61.09 2.68
CA GLY A 12 54.03 -61.64 2.44
C GLY A 12 54.26 -62.26 1.06
N ALA A 13 53.27 -62.25 0.16
CA ALA A 13 53.43 -62.77 -1.20
C ALA A 13 54.27 -61.85 -2.10
N ASP A 14 54.93 -62.42 -3.11
CA ASP A 14 55.74 -61.66 -4.07
C ASP A 14 54.91 -60.61 -4.82
N LEU A 15 55.55 -59.47 -5.13
CA LEU A 15 54.97 -58.42 -5.96
C LEU A 15 55.41 -58.57 -7.40
N ASP A 16 54.50 -58.28 -8.34
CA ASP A 16 54.87 -58.16 -9.75
C ASP A 16 55.70 -56.90 -10.02
N VAL A 17 56.19 -56.76 -11.27
CA VAL A 17 57.01 -55.61 -11.70
C VAL A 17 56.29 -54.26 -11.59
N ALA A 18 54.96 -54.25 -11.47
CA ALA A 18 54.15 -53.06 -11.25
C ALA A 18 53.92 -52.78 -9.74
N GLY A 19 54.48 -53.59 -8.85
CA GLY A 19 54.27 -53.49 -7.41
C GLY A 19 52.89 -54.00 -6.96
N THR A 20 52.26 -54.88 -7.72
CA THR A 20 50.92 -55.43 -7.45
C THR A 20 51.02 -56.85 -6.90
N CYS A 21 50.30 -57.10 -5.80
CA CYS A 21 50.14 -58.43 -5.23
C CYS A 21 48.92 -59.11 -5.86
N ALA A 22 49.07 -60.34 -6.37
CA ALA A 22 47.95 -61.10 -6.93
C ALA A 22 46.80 -61.35 -5.92
N ARG A 23 47.10 -61.33 -4.61
CA ARG A 23 46.12 -61.52 -3.54
C ARG A 23 45.57 -60.21 -2.97
N CYS A 24 46.37 -59.15 -2.95
CA CYS A 24 46.05 -57.91 -2.23
C CYS A 24 45.92 -56.67 -3.12
N GLY A 25 46.24 -56.77 -4.42
CA GLY A 25 46.25 -55.65 -5.36
C GLY A 25 47.50 -54.77 -5.28
N GLY A 26 47.43 -53.59 -5.92
CA GLY A 26 48.55 -52.66 -6.09
C GLY A 26 49.07 -52.10 -4.76
N VAL A 27 50.37 -52.23 -4.51
CA VAL A 27 51.07 -51.70 -3.32
C VAL A 27 51.55 -50.25 -3.54
N THR A 28 51.66 -49.81 -4.79
CA THR A 28 52.16 -48.49 -5.22
C THR A 28 51.08 -47.56 -5.79
N THR A 29 49.84 -48.01 -5.93
CA THR A 29 48.71 -47.15 -6.32
C THR A 29 48.35 -46.20 -5.18
N PRO A 30 48.07 -44.91 -5.42
CA PRO A 30 47.55 -44.00 -4.40
C PRO A 30 46.16 -44.49 -3.96
N ILE A 31 46.09 -45.32 -2.93
CA ILE A 31 44.83 -45.90 -2.50
C ILE A 31 44.05 -44.84 -1.74
N ALA A 32 42.88 -44.46 -2.25
CA ALA A 32 41.97 -43.55 -1.56
C ALA A 32 41.79 -44.00 -0.10
N LEU A 33 42.08 -43.11 0.85
CA LEU A 33 42.08 -43.43 2.28
C LEU A 33 40.72 -43.98 2.75
N THR A 34 39.64 -43.61 2.08
CA THR A 34 38.30 -44.11 2.36
C THR A 34 37.73 -44.80 1.13
N GLY A 35 37.11 -45.96 1.30
CA GLY A 35 36.47 -46.71 0.21
C GLY A 35 36.55 -48.22 0.35
N TRP A 36 35.95 -48.92 -0.62
CA TRP A 36 35.93 -50.38 -0.67
C TRP A 36 37.25 -50.93 -1.22
N ARG A 37 37.80 -51.94 -0.53
CA ARG A 37 39.01 -52.68 -0.93
C ARG A 37 38.76 -54.19 -0.77
N PRO A 38 39.54 -55.07 -1.43
CA PRO A 38 39.47 -56.51 -1.17
C PRO A 38 39.62 -56.79 0.34
N ASP A 39 38.78 -57.66 0.89
CA ASP A 39 38.82 -57.98 2.33
C ASP A 39 40.11 -58.76 2.65
N PRO A 40 41.03 -58.22 3.49
CA PRO A 40 42.27 -58.92 3.81
C PRO A 40 42.04 -60.24 4.56
N THR A 41 40.88 -60.42 5.19
CA THR A 41 40.51 -61.67 5.88
C THR A 41 40.01 -62.75 4.92
N ALA A 42 39.77 -62.42 3.65
CA ALA A 42 39.18 -63.29 2.62
C ALA A 42 37.81 -63.91 3.01
N ARG A 43 37.12 -63.35 4.01
CA ARG A 43 35.78 -63.79 4.44
C ARG A 43 34.67 -63.22 3.56
N TYR A 44 34.94 -62.08 2.93
CA TYR A 44 34.03 -61.35 2.05
C TYR A 44 34.79 -60.82 0.82
N GLU A 45 34.08 -60.43 -0.23
CA GLU A 45 34.70 -59.89 -1.45
C GLU A 45 35.35 -58.52 -1.21
N GLY A 46 34.80 -57.70 -0.31
CA GLY A 46 35.39 -56.41 0.03
C GLY A 46 35.10 -55.92 1.44
N ARG A 47 36.02 -55.12 1.97
CA ARG A 47 35.93 -54.43 3.26
C ARG A 47 36.04 -52.92 3.06
N TYR A 48 35.25 -52.17 3.81
CA TYR A 48 35.24 -50.71 3.74
C TYR A 48 36.34 -50.13 4.63
N TYR A 49 37.13 -49.20 4.08
CA TYR A 49 38.16 -48.46 4.80
C TYR A 49 37.69 -47.04 5.09
N VAL A 50 38.07 -46.52 6.26
CA VAL A 50 37.84 -45.15 6.69
C VAL A 50 39.17 -44.55 7.11
N ALA A 51 39.60 -43.47 6.44
CA ALA A 51 40.86 -42.79 6.74
C ALA A 51 42.09 -43.74 6.81
N GLY A 52 42.12 -44.75 5.95
CA GLY A 52 43.18 -45.76 5.84
C GLY A 52 43.01 -46.97 6.75
N ARG A 53 41.99 -46.99 7.62
CA ARG A 53 41.75 -48.07 8.60
C ARG A 53 40.61 -48.99 8.16
N PRO A 54 40.75 -50.33 8.30
CA PRO A 54 39.68 -51.26 7.96
C PRO A 54 38.51 -51.14 8.93
N SER A 55 37.28 -51.30 8.44
CA SER A 55 36.07 -51.29 9.28
C SER A 55 35.40 -52.66 9.38
N ASN A 56 34.39 -52.76 10.24
CA ASN A 56 33.50 -53.91 10.34
C ASN A 56 32.55 -54.07 9.12
N ARG A 57 32.45 -53.08 8.23
CA ARG A 57 31.55 -53.12 7.06
C ARG A 57 32.20 -53.89 5.91
N VAL A 58 31.50 -54.92 5.45
CA VAL A 58 31.94 -55.84 4.40
C VAL A 58 30.88 -55.97 3.30
N ARG A 59 31.26 -56.48 2.13
CA ARG A 59 30.34 -56.72 1.02
C ARG A 59 30.66 -57.98 0.24
N ASN A 60 29.62 -58.60 -0.32
CA ASN A 60 29.69 -59.58 -1.41
C ASN A 60 28.82 -59.05 -2.56
N GLY A 61 29.44 -58.71 -3.69
CA GLY A 61 28.83 -58.01 -4.81
C GLY A 61 28.24 -56.68 -4.38
N ARG A 62 26.91 -56.56 -4.46
CA ARG A 62 26.14 -55.37 -4.04
C ARG A 62 25.57 -55.48 -2.63
N THR A 63 25.70 -56.62 -1.97
CA THR A 63 25.13 -56.86 -0.65
C THR A 63 26.14 -56.49 0.42
N GLU A 64 25.77 -55.55 1.29
CA GLU A 64 26.61 -55.11 2.40
C GLU A 64 26.15 -55.73 3.73
N SER A 65 27.11 -56.07 4.59
CA SER A 65 26.85 -56.59 5.93
C SER A 65 27.96 -56.14 6.89
N ASN A 66 27.91 -56.62 8.14
CA ASN A 66 28.97 -56.38 9.11
C ASN A 66 29.61 -57.69 9.55
N ASP A 67 30.93 -57.67 9.64
CA ASP A 67 31.77 -58.75 10.15
C ASP A 67 32.67 -58.23 11.28
N PRO A 68 32.12 -58.07 12.50
CA PRO A 68 32.91 -57.66 13.66
C PRO A 68 34.05 -58.66 13.96
N ALA A 69 33.80 -59.95 13.77
CA ALA A 69 34.77 -61.00 14.02
C ALA A 69 35.99 -60.88 13.09
N GLY A 70 35.79 -60.70 11.78
CA GLY A 70 36.91 -60.44 10.87
C GLY A 70 37.50 -59.04 11.02
N GLY A 71 36.72 -58.05 11.46
CA GLY A 71 37.24 -56.72 11.82
C GLY A 71 38.29 -56.80 12.94
N GLN A 72 37.99 -57.54 14.01
CA GLN A 72 38.89 -57.77 15.14
C GLN A 72 40.20 -58.50 14.80
N MET A 73 40.25 -59.19 13.65
CA MET A 73 41.46 -59.84 13.16
C MET A 73 42.45 -58.85 12.52
N LEU A 74 42.01 -57.61 12.25
CA LEU A 74 42.80 -56.60 11.53
C LEU A 74 43.40 -55.56 12.48
N PRO A 75 44.67 -55.17 12.27
CA PRO A 75 45.31 -54.14 13.08
C PRO A 75 44.61 -52.79 12.88
N ALA A 76 44.40 -52.07 13.99
CA ALA A 76 43.81 -50.72 14.01
C ALA A 76 42.42 -50.61 13.33
N TYR A 77 41.61 -51.67 13.37
CA TYR A 77 40.25 -51.65 12.84
C TYR A 77 39.36 -50.65 13.59
N VAL A 78 38.34 -50.12 12.89
CA VAL A 78 37.37 -49.17 13.44
C VAL A 78 35.96 -49.75 13.30
N GLU A 79 35.22 -49.80 14.40
CA GLU A 79 33.80 -50.15 14.37
C GLU A 79 32.98 -48.96 13.88
N VAL A 80 32.26 -49.14 12.78
CA VAL A 80 31.33 -48.16 12.25
C VAL A 80 29.91 -48.62 12.64
N PRO A 81 29.14 -47.80 13.38
CA PRO A 81 27.78 -48.14 13.75
C PRO A 81 26.87 -48.10 12.51
N VAL A 82 26.07 -49.14 12.32
CA VAL A 82 25.02 -49.15 11.30
C VAL A 82 23.89 -48.25 11.81
N THR A 83 23.49 -47.25 11.03
CA THR A 83 22.16 -46.66 11.15
C THR A 83 21.16 -47.75 10.78
N ARG A 84 20.77 -48.57 11.76
CA ARG A 84 19.64 -49.48 11.60
C ARG A 84 18.41 -48.61 11.43
N SER A 85 17.97 -48.45 10.18
CA SER A 85 16.59 -48.08 9.88
C SER A 85 15.71 -49.25 10.31
N SER A 86 15.43 -49.34 11.61
CA SER A 86 14.42 -50.23 12.16
C SER A 86 13.19 -49.41 12.47
N ILE A 87 12.28 -49.43 11.50
CA ILE A 87 10.89 -49.01 11.61
C ILE A 87 10.25 -49.81 12.74
N ARG A 88 10.18 -49.26 13.96
CA ARG A 88 9.19 -49.65 14.98
C ARG A 88 9.08 -48.61 16.10
N SER A 89 7.84 -48.19 16.31
CA SER A 89 7.26 -47.52 17.48
C SER A 89 7.79 -46.16 17.92
N THR A 90 7.13 -45.10 17.45
CA THR A 90 6.77 -43.91 18.25
C THR A 90 5.53 -43.26 17.62
N TRP A 91 4.39 -43.93 17.76
CA TRP A 91 3.11 -43.25 17.76
C TRP A 91 3.02 -42.42 19.05
N LEU A 92 2.49 -41.20 18.98
CA LEU A 92 2.22 -40.21 20.06
C LEU A 92 3.13 -38.97 20.17
N ALA A 93 4.12 -38.75 19.30
CA ALA A 93 4.88 -37.48 19.27
C ALA A 93 4.81 -36.71 17.93
N THR A 94 4.19 -37.29 16.89
CA THR A 94 4.08 -36.72 15.52
C THR A 94 2.71 -36.14 15.18
N GLY A 95 1.80 -36.00 16.15
CA GLY A 95 0.52 -35.31 15.93
C GLY A 95 0.64 -33.79 15.96
N VAL A 96 1.42 -33.25 16.90
CA VAL A 96 1.51 -31.80 17.13
C VAL A 96 2.40 -31.13 16.07
N THR A 97 3.51 -31.74 15.67
CA THR A 97 4.41 -31.15 14.67
C THR A 97 3.85 -31.16 13.26
N THR A 98 3.11 -32.20 12.87
CA THR A 98 2.40 -32.22 11.57
C THR A 98 1.24 -31.24 11.56
N ALA A 99 0.47 -31.13 12.64
CA ALA A 99 -0.59 -30.12 12.76
C ALA A 99 -0.03 -28.69 12.66
N VAL A 100 1.11 -28.39 13.30
CA VAL A 100 1.76 -27.07 13.20
C VAL A 100 2.26 -26.80 11.79
N ILE A 101 2.89 -27.75 11.11
CA ILE A 101 3.37 -27.55 9.72
C ILE A 101 2.19 -27.37 8.75
N VAL A 102 1.09 -28.12 8.92
CA VAL A 102 -0.11 -27.96 8.10
C VAL A 102 -0.79 -26.61 8.38
N MET A 103 -0.85 -26.18 9.65
CA MET A 103 -1.39 -24.86 10.02
C MET A 103 -0.53 -23.72 9.47
N VAL A 104 0.79 -23.82 9.58
CA VAL A 104 1.73 -22.83 8.99
C VAL A 104 1.63 -22.85 7.47
N GLY A 105 1.57 -24.03 6.85
CA GLY A 105 1.37 -24.18 5.41
C GLY A 105 0.04 -23.58 4.94
N ALA A 106 -1.05 -23.78 5.70
CA ALA A 106 -2.36 -23.19 5.42
C ALA A 106 -2.36 -21.67 5.62
N VAL A 107 -1.69 -21.14 6.65
CA VAL A 107 -1.54 -19.70 6.87
C VAL A 107 -0.70 -19.06 5.76
N VAL A 108 0.43 -19.67 5.39
CA VAL A 108 1.28 -19.19 4.29
C VAL A 108 0.53 -19.28 2.96
N ALA A 109 -0.21 -20.37 2.71
CA ALA A 109 -1.05 -20.48 1.52
C ALA A 109 -2.19 -19.45 1.51
N ALA A 110 -2.84 -19.18 2.65
CA ALA A 110 -3.88 -18.16 2.77
C ALA A 110 -3.32 -16.74 2.55
N LEU A 111 -2.13 -16.45 3.10
CA LEU A 111 -1.44 -15.17 2.90
C LEU A 111 -1.01 -15.00 1.43
N LEU A 112 -0.41 -16.03 0.83
CA LEU A 112 -0.07 -16.02 -0.59
C LEU A 112 -1.33 -15.85 -1.45
N TRP A 113 -2.42 -16.54 -1.14
CA TRP A 113 -3.68 -16.40 -1.88
C TRP A 113 -4.30 -15.01 -1.72
N SER A 114 -4.21 -14.40 -0.53
CA SER A 114 -4.65 -13.02 -0.33
C SER A 114 -3.84 -12.00 -1.13
N HIS A 115 -2.53 -12.20 -1.26
CA HIS A 115 -1.67 -11.37 -2.10
C HIS A 115 -1.91 -11.56 -3.60
N HIS A 116 -2.41 -12.73 -4.03
CA HIS A 116 -2.73 -13.03 -5.42
C HIS A 116 -4.17 -12.66 -5.80
N ARG A 117 -4.99 -12.15 -4.87
CA ARG A 117 -6.29 -11.59 -5.25
C ARG A 117 -6.02 -10.35 -6.10
N PRO A 118 -6.58 -10.26 -7.33
CA PRO A 118 -6.54 -9.02 -8.09
C PRO A 118 -7.05 -7.90 -7.18
N ALA A 119 -6.33 -6.79 -7.13
CA ALA A 119 -6.82 -5.61 -6.43
C ALA A 119 -8.23 -5.30 -6.95
N PRO A 120 -9.18 -4.89 -6.08
CA PRO A 120 -10.46 -4.36 -6.52
C PRO A 120 -10.22 -3.32 -7.63
N SER A 121 -11.15 -3.19 -8.57
CA SER A 121 -11.02 -2.13 -9.57
C SER A 121 -10.83 -0.78 -8.86
N PRO A 122 -9.97 0.10 -9.37
CA PRO A 122 -9.74 1.41 -8.76
C PRO A 122 -11.06 2.18 -8.60
N ASP A 123 -12.04 1.95 -9.48
CA ASP A 123 -13.39 2.51 -9.40
C ASP A 123 -14.10 2.17 -8.07
N ILE A 124 -14.02 0.91 -7.59
CA ILE A 124 -14.64 0.50 -6.33
C ILE A 124 -13.96 1.22 -5.15
N GLY A 125 -12.63 1.28 -5.17
CA GLY A 125 -11.86 1.98 -4.14
C GLY A 125 -12.18 3.47 -4.10
N TYR A 126 -12.34 4.09 -5.28
CA TYR A 126 -12.72 5.49 -5.43
C TYR A 126 -14.11 5.79 -4.85
N VAL A 127 -15.13 5.02 -5.24
CA VAL A 127 -16.50 5.21 -4.73
C VAL A 127 -16.54 5.02 -3.21
N GLN A 128 -15.88 3.99 -2.68
CA GLN A 128 -15.80 3.76 -1.24
C GLN A 128 -15.11 4.92 -0.49
N ALA A 129 -14.07 5.51 -1.09
CA ALA A 129 -13.40 6.67 -0.52
C ALA A 129 -14.32 7.91 -0.50
N LEU A 130 -15.11 8.14 -1.56
CA LEU A 130 -16.11 9.21 -1.60
C LEU A 130 -17.21 9.02 -0.56
N GLU A 131 -17.71 7.79 -0.39
CA GLU A 131 -18.69 7.45 0.65
C GLU A 131 -18.16 7.74 2.04
N THR A 132 -16.94 7.28 2.32
CA THR A 132 -16.27 7.50 3.62
C THR A 132 -16.06 8.99 3.91
N ALA A 133 -15.77 9.78 2.87
CA ALA A 133 -15.64 11.23 2.97
C ALA A 133 -16.99 11.98 2.98
N GLY A 134 -18.13 11.28 2.81
CA GLY A 134 -19.45 11.88 2.77
C GLY A 134 -19.71 12.76 1.53
N LEU A 135 -19.00 12.52 0.43
CA LEU A 135 -19.04 13.36 -0.78
C LEU A 135 -20.01 12.85 -1.85
N MET A 136 -20.63 11.68 -1.65
CA MET A 136 -21.54 11.08 -2.62
C MET A 136 -22.77 11.94 -2.93
N ASN A 137 -23.14 12.85 -2.02
CA ASN A 137 -24.23 13.82 -2.24
C ASN A 137 -23.92 14.87 -3.32
N GLN A 138 -22.67 14.98 -3.76
CA GLN A 138 -22.26 15.87 -4.86
C GLN A 138 -22.53 15.26 -6.24
N PHE A 139 -22.77 13.95 -6.29
CA PHE A 139 -22.94 13.19 -7.53
C PHE A 139 -24.37 12.66 -7.64
N THR A 140 -24.83 12.52 -8.89
CA THR A 140 -26.18 11.99 -9.17
C THR A 140 -26.25 10.47 -9.02
N SER A 141 -25.11 9.78 -9.16
CA SER A 141 -24.97 8.32 -9.03
C SER A 141 -23.49 7.95 -8.89
N GLU A 142 -23.20 6.71 -8.47
CA GLU A 142 -21.83 6.15 -8.43
C GLU A 142 -21.17 6.17 -9.81
N ALA A 143 -21.91 5.82 -10.87
CA ALA A 143 -21.40 5.86 -12.24
C ALA A 143 -21.00 7.28 -12.67
N ASN A 144 -21.79 8.28 -12.27
CA ASN A 144 -21.45 9.69 -12.52
C ASN A 144 -20.22 10.13 -11.72
N ALA A 145 -20.07 9.67 -10.47
CA ALA A 145 -18.87 9.94 -9.67
C ALA A 145 -17.62 9.34 -10.32
N VAL A 146 -17.67 8.05 -10.71
CA VAL A 146 -16.53 7.38 -11.38
C VAL A 146 -16.18 8.10 -12.70
N ALA A 147 -17.18 8.44 -13.52
CA ALA A 147 -16.95 9.18 -14.76
C ALA A 147 -16.28 10.54 -14.50
N HIS A 148 -16.72 11.27 -13.47
CA HIS A 148 -16.10 12.52 -13.04
C HIS A 148 -14.64 12.29 -12.61
N GLY A 149 -14.35 11.26 -11.82
CA GLY A 149 -12.99 10.94 -11.40
C GLY A 149 -12.03 10.64 -12.57
N HIS A 150 -12.49 9.92 -13.59
CA HIS A 150 -11.71 9.70 -14.82
C HIS A 150 -11.54 11.00 -15.64
N ASP A 151 -12.57 11.85 -15.69
CA ASP A 151 -12.50 13.13 -16.38
C ASP A 151 -11.47 14.07 -15.74
N VAL A 152 -11.40 14.12 -14.40
CA VAL A 152 -10.36 14.89 -13.67
C VAL A 152 -8.96 14.51 -14.13
N CYS A 153 -8.65 13.21 -14.18
CA CYS A 153 -7.34 12.75 -14.65
C CYS A 153 -7.09 13.08 -16.12
N THR A 154 -8.12 12.95 -16.95
CA THR A 154 -8.04 13.33 -18.37
C THR A 154 -7.72 14.83 -18.50
N GLN A 155 -8.38 15.70 -17.74
CA GLN A 155 -8.11 17.14 -17.77
C GLN A 155 -6.67 17.48 -17.36
N LEU A 156 -6.14 16.80 -16.32
CA LEU A 156 -4.76 16.98 -15.87
C LEU A 156 -3.72 16.55 -16.92
N GLU A 157 -3.97 15.44 -17.61
CA GLU A 157 -3.12 14.97 -18.72
C GLU A 157 -3.09 15.96 -19.90
N HIS A 158 -4.17 16.71 -20.12
CA HIS A 158 -4.24 17.76 -21.13
C HIS A 158 -3.66 19.12 -20.67
N GLY A 159 -3.00 19.15 -19.50
CA GLY A 159 -2.37 20.37 -18.97
C GLY A 159 -3.34 21.30 -18.23
N GLY A 160 -4.47 20.76 -17.75
CA GLY A 160 -5.37 21.47 -16.84
C GLY A 160 -4.69 21.86 -15.53
N PRO A 161 -5.32 22.75 -14.73
CA PRO A 161 -4.76 23.20 -13.47
C PRO A 161 -4.70 22.04 -12.46
N GLN A 162 -3.59 21.89 -11.76
CA GLN A 162 -3.40 20.85 -10.72
C GLN A 162 -4.06 21.25 -9.40
N GLN A 163 -5.35 21.54 -9.44
CA GLN A 163 -6.14 21.90 -8.27
C GLN A 163 -7.61 21.50 -8.46
N GLY A 164 -8.31 21.28 -7.36
CA GLY A 164 -9.73 20.94 -7.39
C GLY A 164 -10.31 20.71 -6.00
N LEU A 165 -11.56 20.24 -5.94
CA LEU A 165 -12.23 19.91 -4.69
C LEU A 165 -11.67 18.63 -4.07
N LEU A 166 -12.11 18.32 -2.84
CA LEU A 166 -11.69 17.08 -2.15
C LEU A 166 -12.04 15.82 -2.95
N ALA A 167 -13.17 15.80 -3.66
CA ALA A 167 -13.54 14.69 -4.53
C ALA A 167 -12.54 14.49 -5.68
N ASP A 168 -12.02 15.58 -6.25
CA ASP A 168 -11.02 15.56 -7.32
C ASP A 168 -9.69 15.05 -6.78
N LYS A 169 -9.32 15.42 -5.55
CA LYS A 169 -8.11 14.90 -4.90
C LYS A 169 -8.18 13.38 -4.72
N ILE A 170 -9.33 12.86 -4.27
CA ILE A 170 -9.53 11.41 -4.13
C ILE A 170 -9.44 10.71 -5.50
N ALA A 171 -9.93 11.36 -6.56
CA ALA A 171 -9.80 10.86 -7.93
C ALA A 171 -8.33 10.81 -8.36
N VAL A 172 -7.57 11.89 -8.13
CA VAL A 172 -6.13 11.95 -8.43
C VAL A 172 -5.34 10.87 -7.68
N ASP A 173 -5.63 10.69 -6.40
CA ASP A 173 -4.96 9.69 -5.58
C ASP A 173 -5.23 8.26 -6.05
N THR A 174 -6.39 8.02 -6.67
CA THR A 174 -6.84 6.69 -7.11
C THR A 174 -6.49 6.38 -8.57
N PHE A 175 -6.74 7.32 -9.49
CA PHE A 175 -6.70 7.08 -10.93
C PHE A 175 -5.44 7.64 -11.60
N CYS A 176 -4.88 8.74 -11.11
CA CYS A 176 -3.69 9.37 -11.71
C CYS A 176 -2.68 9.87 -10.65
N PRO A 177 -2.08 8.94 -9.88
CA PRO A 177 -1.22 9.26 -8.74
C PRO A 177 0.03 10.07 -9.10
N GLN A 178 0.42 10.14 -10.38
CA GLN A 178 1.51 10.99 -10.86
C GLN A 178 1.27 12.49 -10.59
N PHE A 179 0.02 12.93 -10.50
CA PHE A 179 -0.34 14.33 -10.19
C PHE A 179 -0.52 14.58 -8.68
N ASN A 180 -0.49 13.55 -7.85
CA ASN A 180 -0.80 13.62 -6.42
C ASN A 180 0.02 14.70 -5.67
N GLN A 181 1.34 14.75 -5.92
CA GLN A 181 2.26 15.65 -5.22
C GLN A 181 2.01 17.14 -5.52
N GLY A 182 1.56 17.46 -6.74
CA GLY A 182 1.32 18.84 -7.17
C GLY A 182 -0.14 19.28 -7.01
N PHE A 183 -1.06 18.35 -6.76
CA PHE A 183 -2.49 18.63 -6.71
C PHE A 183 -2.89 19.34 -5.42
N ARG A 184 -3.38 20.57 -5.53
CA ARG A 184 -3.89 21.38 -4.41
C ARG A 184 -5.39 21.22 -4.24
N ILE A 185 -5.83 20.95 -3.01
CA ILE A 185 -7.25 21.02 -2.67
C ILE A 185 -7.65 22.49 -2.51
N LEU A 186 -8.70 22.89 -3.22
CA LEU A 186 -9.28 24.22 -3.13
C LEU A 186 -10.03 24.39 -1.80
N GLU A 187 -9.69 25.45 -1.08
CA GLU A 187 -10.40 25.85 0.13
C GLU A 187 -11.82 26.35 -0.18
N SER A 188 -12.78 25.98 0.67
CA SER A 188 -14.15 26.50 0.62
C SER A 188 -14.48 27.23 1.92
N ALA A 189 -15.08 28.41 1.80
CA ALA A 189 -15.40 29.28 2.92
C ALA A 189 -16.87 29.70 2.90
N LYS A 190 -17.48 29.74 4.08
CA LYS A 190 -18.79 30.35 4.29
C LYS A 190 -18.61 31.82 4.64
N ILE A 191 -19.01 32.68 3.72
CA ILE A 191 -18.84 34.13 3.82
C ILE A 191 -20.09 34.74 4.42
N SER A 192 -19.88 35.67 5.36
CA SER A 192 -20.95 36.49 5.94
C SER A 192 -20.89 37.90 5.36
N GLY A 193 -22.05 38.46 5.08
CA GLY A 193 -22.20 39.78 4.50
C GLY A 193 -23.20 40.63 5.27
N VAL A 194 -22.94 41.93 5.29
CA VAL A 194 -23.84 42.96 5.82
C VAL A 194 -24.06 44.01 4.75
N PHE A 195 -25.33 44.28 4.46
CA PHE A 195 -25.76 45.37 3.61
C PHE A 195 -26.53 46.39 4.46
N VAL A 196 -26.11 47.65 4.43
CA VAL A 196 -26.74 48.72 5.21
C VAL A 196 -27.32 49.76 4.25
N LEU A 197 -28.61 50.01 4.41
CA LEU A 197 -29.30 51.16 3.81
C LEU A 197 -29.40 52.27 4.86
N THR A 198 -28.98 53.50 4.53
CA THR A 198 -28.98 54.65 5.44
C THR A 198 -29.94 55.75 4.92
N ASP A 199 -30.74 56.33 5.83
CA ASP A 199 -31.58 57.51 5.58
C ASP A 199 -31.30 58.59 6.64
N SER A 200 -30.06 59.10 6.67
CA SER A 200 -29.60 60.09 7.64
C SER A 200 -30.30 61.45 7.48
N MET A 201 -30.79 61.74 6.28
CA MET A 201 -31.50 62.98 5.95
C MET A 201 -33.00 62.92 6.23
N GLY A 202 -33.55 61.76 6.63
CA GLY A 202 -34.98 61.59 6.89
C GLY A 202 -35.85 61.82 5.66
N THR A 203 -35.34 61.42 4.49
CA THR A 203 -36.02 61.55 3.20
C THR A 203 -37.19 60.58 3.03
N GLY A 204 -37.32 59.62 3.95
CA GLY A 204 -38.33 58.58 3.91
C GLY A 204 -37.86 57.36 3.12
N ALA A 205 -36.56 57.19 2.85
CA ALA A 205 -36.02 56.10 2.06
C ALA A 205 -36.12 54.71 2.73
N ILE A 206 -36.46 54.67 4.02
CA ILE A 206 -36.62 53.45 4.81
C ILE A 206 -38.01 53.43 5.45
N VAL A 207 -38.74 52.34 5.24
CA VAL A 207 -39.99 52.05 5.96
C VAL A 207 -39.68 51.06 7.08
N THR A 208 -40.25 51.30 8.26
CA THR A 208 -40.11 50.41 9.42
C THR A 208 -41.47 49.81 9.78
N ASP A 209 -41.49 48.50 10.02
CA ASP A 209 -42.68 47.76 10.45
C ASP A 209 -42.30 46.70 11.49
N GLY A 210 -42.83 46.81 12.70
CA GLY A 210 -42.62 45.83 13.77
C GLY A 210 -41.16 45.55 14.14
N GLY A 211 -40.25 46.54 13.96
CA GLY A 211 -38.80 46.38 14.19
C GLY A 211 -38.02 45.87 12.97
N SER A 212 -38.73 45.47 11.91
CA SER A 212 -38.15 45.20 10.60
C SER A 212 -38.12 46.46 9.74
N CYS A 213 -37.31 46.45 8.69
CA CYS A 213 -37.27 47.55 7.74
C CYS A 213 -36.95 47.10 6.32
N HIS A 214 -37.35 47.94 5.37
CA HIS A 214 -37.07 47.78 3.95
C HIS A 214 -36.91 49.15 3.31
N GLY A 215 -36.28 49.18 2.13
CA GLY A 215 -36.19 50.40 1.33
C GLY A 215 -37.52 50.75 0.69
N THR A 216 -37.75 52.04 0.47
CA THR A 216 -38.86 52.56 -0.33
C THR A 216 -38.34 53.59 -1.33
N ASP A 217 -39.22 54.12 -2.18
CA ASP A 217 -38.91 55.09 -3.23
C ASP A 217 -37.75 54.61 -4.12
N GLY A 218 -36.65 55.36 -4.11
CA GLY A 218 -35.43 55.05 -4.84
C GLY A 218 -34.71 53.80 -4.37
N TYR A 219 -35.19 53.11 -3.33
CA TYR A 219 -34.68 51.84 -2.77
C TYR A 219 -35.77 50.77 -2.60
N ALA A 220 -36.93 50.90 -3.26
CA ALA A 220 -38.06 49.97 -3.13
C ALA A 220 -37.77 48.51 -3.56
N ASP A 221 -36.66 48.26 -4.27
CA ASP A 221 -36.18 46.91 -4.62
C ASP A 221 -35.29 46.27 -3.54
N ILE A 222 -35.06 46.97 -2.43
CA ILE A 222 -34.25 46.52 -1.30
C ILE A 222 -35.16 46.12 -0.15
N GLY A 223 -35.16 44.85 0.18
CA GLY A 223 -35.88 44.32 1.31
C GLY A 223 -35.46 42.88 1.59
N THR A 224 -36.23 42.23 2.46
CA THR A 224 -36.12 40.78 2.64
C THR A 224 -36.25 40.10 1.29
N SER A 225 -35.42 39.08 1.05
CA SER A 225 -35.42 38.31 -0.20
C SER A 225 -34.87 39.02 -1.44
N THR A 226 -34.34 40.26 -1.34
CA THR A 226 -33.56 40.85 -2.44
C THR A 226 -32.40 39.90 -2.79
N PRO A 227 -32.24 39.51 -4.08
CA PRO A 227 -31.24 38.52 -4.45
C PRO A 227 -29.83 39.07 -4.27
N VAL A 228 -28.95 38.23 -3.74
CA VAL A 228 -27.51 38.46 -3.72
C VAL A 228 -26.87 37.40 -4.59
N THR A 229 -26.22 37.83 -5.67
CA THR A 229 -25.58 36.95 -6.63
C THR A 229 -24.07 37.11 -6.53
N VAL A 230 -23.35 35.99 -6.51
CA VAL A 230 -21.89 35.99 -6.54
C VAL A 230 -21.43 35.36 -7.85
N LYS A 231 -20.58 36.07 -8.59
CA LYS A 231 -20.04 35.65 -9.88
C LYS A 231 -18.52 35.60 -9.86
N ASN A 232 -17.93 34.85 -10.78
CA ASN A 232 -16.50 35.00 -11.08
C ASN A 232 -16.25 36.16 -12.06
N GLY A 233 -14.99 36.44 -12.39
CA GLY A 233 -14.65 37.50 -13.33
C GLY A 233 -15.01 37.22 -14.79
N LYS A 234 -15.42 35.99 -15.13
CA LYS A 234 -16.02 35.63 -16.42
C LYS A 234 -17.54 35.89 -16.46
N GLY A 235 -18.15 36.23 -15.32
CA GLY A 235 -19.58 36.46 -15.19
C GLY A 235 -20.40 35.19 -14.92
N GLU A 236 -19.76 34.05 -14.69
CA GLU A 236 -20.44 32.81 -14.30
C GLU A 236 -20.95 32.93 -12.88
N ILE A 237 -22.21 32.56 -12.66
CA ILE A 237 -22.82 32.58 -11.33
C ILE A 237 -22.28 31.40 -10.53
N LEU A 238 -21.59 31.70 -9.43
CA LEU A 238 -21.05 30.70 -8.51
C LEU A 238 -22.09 30.30 -7.47
N THR A 239 -22.83 31.28 -6.94
CA THR A 239 -23.89 31.05 -5.97
C THR A 239 -24.88 32.21 -5.94
N THR A 240 -26.08 31.94 -5.44
CA THR A 240 -27.12 32.95 -5.20
C THR A 240 -27.71 32.72 -3.83
N THR A 241 -27.87 33.81 -3.08
CA THR A 241 -28.55 33.86 -1.79
C THR A 241 -29.51 35.06 -1.81
N SER A 242 -30.05 35.43 -0.67
CA SER A 242 -30.88 36.61 -0.55
C SER A 242 -30.62 37.36 0.75
N LEU A 243 -30.97 38.65 0.76
CA LEU A 243 -30.94 39.43 1.99
C LEU A 243 -31.90 38.85 3.01
N GLY A 244 -31.43 38.72 4.25
CA GLY A 244 -32.25 38.39 5.40
C GLY A 244 -33.21 39.52 5.77
N GLN A 245 -33.89 39.37 6.91
CA GLN A 245 -34.79 40.39 7.41
C GLN A 245 -34.02 41.65 7.80
N GLY A 246 -34.45 42.80 7.27
CA GLY A 246 -33.88 44.10 7.63
C GLY A 246 -34.17 44.43 9.09
N THR A 247 -33.15 44.89 9.81
CA THR A 247 -33.25 45.32 11.22
C THR A 247 -32.93 46.80 11.35
N VAL A 248 -33.79 47.53 12.07
CA VAL A 248 -33.63 48.97 12.28
C VAL A 248 -32.55 49.26 13.32
N ASN A 249 -31.62 50.15 12.99
CA ASN A 249 -30.65 50.70 13.93
C ASN A 249 -30.47 52.22 13.70
N GLY A 250 -31.29 53.02 14.39
CA GLY A 250 -31.36 54.46 14.16
C GLY A 250 -31.87 54.78 12.75
N ALA A 251 -31.10 55.55 11.99
CA ALA A 251 -31.38 55.87 10.59
C ALA A 251 -30.93 54.79 9.60
N ASN A 252 -30.52 53.62 10.08
CA ASN A 252 -30.02 52.52 9.24
C ASN A 252 -30.99 51.34 9.22
N CYS A 253 -31.13 50.72 8.06
CA CYS A 253 -31.72 49.41 7.88
C CYS A 253 -30.63 48.41 7.49
N THR A 254 -30.38 47.43 8.35
CA THR A 254 -29.29 46.47 8.20
C THR A 254 -29.80 45.10 7.80
N PHE A 255 -29.24 44.53 6.74
CA PHE A 255 -29.57 43.22 6.21
C PHE A 255 -28.33 42.32 6.29
N SER A 256 -28.49 41.13 6.88
CA SER A 256 -27.44 40.10 6.88
C SER A 256 -27.69 39.06 5.81
N PHE A 257 -26.63 38.48 5.28
CA PHE A 257 -26.70 37.36 4.33
C PHE A 257 -25.47 36.48 4.45
N THR A 258 -25.57 35.23 4.01
CA THR A 258 -24.43 34.32 3.95
C THR A 258 -24.46 33.51 2.65
N PHE A 259 -23.28 33.16 2.15
CA PHE A 259 -23.10 32.31 0.98
C PHE A 259 -21.80 31.51 1.10
N SER A 260 -21.67 30.43 0.34
CA SER A 260 -20.44 29.62 0.30
C SER A 260 -19.75 29.79 -1.05
N ILE A 261 -18.42 29.96 -1.02
CA ILE A 261 -17.56 30.00 -2.21
C ILE A 261 -16.34 29.12 -2.02
N THR A 262 -15.76 28.72 -3.13
CA THR A 262 -14.50 27.97 -3.21
C THR A 262 -13.45 28.86 -3.87
N GLU A 263 -12.21 28.80 -3.40
CA GLU A 263 -11.06 29.49 -3.99
C GLU A 263 -10.80 29.08 -5.45
N GLY A 264 -9.89 29.77 -6.15
CA GLY A 264 -9.47 29.41 -7.51
C GLY A 264 -10.18 30.18 -8.63
N GLN A 265 -11.04 31.14 -8.29
CA GLN A 265 -11.56 32.12 -9.25
C GLN A 265 -10.60 33.31 -9.37
N ASP A 266 -10.63 34.02 -10.50
CA ASP A 266 -9.81 35.22 -10.71
C ASP A 266 -10.22 36.39 -9.78
N ARG A 267 -11.52 36.49 -9.50
CA ARG A 267 -12.15 37.41 -8.55
C ARG A 267 -13.59 36.99 -8.27
N TYR A 268 -14.17 37.53 -7.22
CA TYR A 268 -15.56 37.32 -6.82
C TYR A 268 -16.32 38.63 -6.91
N VAL A 269 -17.35 38.67 -7.74
CA VAL A 269 -18.21 39.83 -7.92
C VAL A 269 -19.52 39.60 -7.19
N VAL A 270 -19.76 40.36 -6.12
CA VAL A 270 -20.98 40.33 -5.32
C VAL A 270 -21.93 41.42 -5.84
N SER A 271 -23.12 41.03 -6.25
CA SER A 271 -24.18 41.92 -6.73
C SER A 271 -25.39 41.81 -5.81
N ILE A 272 -25.94 42.95 -5.36
CA ILE A 272 -27.16 43.00 -4.54
C ILE A 272 -28.28 43.63 -5.37
N GLY A 273 -29.26 42.81 -5.75
CA GLY A 273 -30.34 43.22 -6.64
C GLY A 273 -29.80 43.88 -7.91
N ARG A 274 -30.07 45.17 -8.08
CA ARG A 274 -29.58 45.99 -9.21
C ARG A 274 -28.65 47.13 -8.76
N ARG A 275 -28.11 47.05 -7.54
CA ARG A 275 -27.38 48.16 -6.88
C ARG A 275 -25.88 48.19 -7.14
N GLY A 276 -25.44 47.49 -8.18
CA GLY A 276 -24.05 47.45 -8.60
C GLY A 276 -23.33 46.17 -8.19
N ASP A 277 -22.07 46.13 -8.61
CA ASP A 277 -21.20 44.97 -8.57
C ASP A 277 -19.94 45.33 -7.76
N PHE A 278 -19.63 44.53 -6.75
CA PHE A 278 -18.50 44.73 -5.85
C PHE A 278 -17.51 43.59 -6.02
N SER A 279 -16.29 43.90 -6.43
CA SER A 279 -15.25 42.90 -6.70
C SER A 279 -14.37 42.67 -5.48
N TYR A 280 -14.11 41.41 -5.17
CA TYR A 280 -13.28 40.95 -4.05
C TYR A 280 -12.35 39.81 -4.48
N SER A 281 -11.24 39.65 -3.77
CA SER A 281 -10.43 38.43 -3.73
C SER A 281 -11.04 37.39 -2.77
N PHE A 282 -10.56 36.14 -2.84
CA PHE A 282 -10.99 35.10 -1.91
C PHE A 282 -10.58 35.46 -0.47
N GLU A 283 -9.35 35.93 -0.30
CA GLU A 283 -8.75 36.29 0.99
C GLU A 283 -9.49 37.45 1.66
N GLU A 284 -9.91 38.46 0.88
CA GLU A 284 -10.72 39.56 1.40
C GLU A 284 -12.08 39.08 1.92
N LEU A 285 -12.77 38.22 1.16
CA LEU A 285 -14.06 37.67 1.58
C LEU A 285 -13.91 36.79 2.82
N GLN A 286 -12.88 35.95 2.86
CA GLN A 286 -12.62 35.06 3.98
C GLN A 286 -12.24 35.83 5.25
N GLY A 287 -11.39 36.87 5.13
CA GLY A 287 -10.88 37.63 6.26
C GLY A 287 -11.85 38.68 6.80
N HIS A 288 -12.61 39.35 5.93
CA HIS A 288 -13.41 40.52 6.31
C HIS A 288 -14.90 40.39 5.99
N GLY A 289 -15.31 39.38 5.21
CA GLY A 289 -16.68 39.25 4.72
C GLY A 289 -17.04 40.34 3.71
N VAL A 290 -18.35 40.59 3.58
CA VAL A 290 -18.89 41.65 2.71
C VAL A 290 -19.49 42.77 3.56
N GLN A 291 -19.11 44.01 3.28
CA GLN A 291 -19.73 45.19 3.88
C GLN A 291 -20.06 46.21 2.79
N ILE A 292 -21.34 46.45 2.58
CA ILE A 292 -21.83 47.39 1.57
C ILE A 292 -22.79 48.37 2.25
N ARG A 293 -22.62 49.67 1.96
CA ARG A 293 -23.46 50.74 2.49
C ARG A 293 -23.99 51.58 1.33
N LEU A 294 -25.29 51.83 1.32
CA LEU A 294 -25.97 52.71 0.38
C LEU A 294 -26.89 53.69 1.12
N GLY A 295 -27.25 54.77 0.45
CA GLY A 295 -28.07 55.84 1.04
C GLY A 295 -27.26 57.08 1.39
N HIS A 296 -27.95 58.06 1.96
CA HIS A 296 -27.40 59.35 2.37
C HIS A 296 -27.59 59.52 3.86
#